data_AF-A0A1G5SKW2-F1
#
_entry.id   AF-A0A1G5SKW2-F1
#
_cell.length_a   1.000
_cell.length_b   1.000
_cell.length_c   1.000
_cell.angle_alpha   90.00
_cell.angle_beta   90.00
_cell.angle_gamma   90.00
#
_symmetry.space_group_name_H-M   'P 1'
#
loop_
_entity.id
_entity.type
_entity.pdbx_description
1 polymer ?
#
loop_
_entity_poly.entity_id
_entity_poly.type
_entity_poly.pdbx_seq_one_letter_code
_entity_poly.pdbx_strand_id
1 'polypeptide(L)'
;MKATDFREWLEKISQLNRRQKEQAKHYLSEAKPQAVVVKYLEDSFEPSCPVCQADRPHRWGHQAGLQRFRCCLCNKHTFTAISGTPLPRLRHKEQ
;
A
#
# COMPACT_ATOMS: atom_id res chain seq x y z
N MET A 1 -2.47 -3.65 -22.38
CA MET A 1 -2.41 -4.80 -23.30
C MET A 1 -3.84 -5.26 -23.58
N LYS A 2 -4.20 -5.59 -24.82
CA LYS A 2 -5.56 -6.11 -25.12
C LYS A 2 -5.68 -7.54 -24.60
N ALA A 3 -6.91 -8.03 -24.39
CA ALA A 3 -7.15 -9.36 -23.80
C ALA A 3 -6.64 -10.52 -24.66
N THR A 4 -6.49 -10.32 -25.97
CA THR A 4 -5.88 -11.27 -26.92
C THR A 4 -4.36 -11.33 -26.72
N ASP A 5 -3.71 -10.17 -26.77
CA ASP A 5 -2.27 -10.03 -26.60
C ASP A 5 -1.80 -10.59 -25.24
N PHE A 6 -2.62 -10.42 -24.19
CA PHE A 6 -2.32 -10.97 -22.87
C PHE A 6 -2.34 -12.50 -22.83
N ARG A 7 -3.32 -13.12 -23.50
CA ARG A 7 -3.43 -14.58 -23.59
C ARG A 7 -2.26 -15.18 -24.36
N GLU A 8 -1.92 -14.60 -25.51
CA GLU A 8 -0.74 -15.03 -26.30
C GLU A 8 0.56 -14.90 -25.50
N TRP A 9 0.69 -13.85 -24.70
CA TRP A 9 1.84 -13.68 -23.81
C TRP A 9 1.89 -14.76 -22.72
N LEU A 10 0.75 -15.09 -22.09
CA LEU A 10 0.68 -16.14 -21.07
C LEU A 10 1.10 -17.51 -21.63
N GLU A 11 0.72 -17.84 -22.86
CA GLU A 11 1.14 -19.08 -23.51
C GLU A 11 2.67 -19.17 -23.66
N LYS A 12 3.31 -18.04 -23.99
CA LYS A 12 4.78 -17.94 -24.12
C LYS A 12 5.52 -18.04 -22.78
N ILE A 13 4.87 -17.77 -21.64
CA ILE A 13 5.49 -17.92 -20.31
C ILE A 13 5.92 -19.36 -20.04
N SER A 14 5.14 -20.33 -20.50
CA SER A 14 5.44 -21.75 -20.31
C SER A 14 6.79 -22.16 -20.94
N GLN A 15 7.16 -21.48 -22.03
CA GLN A 15 8.35 -21.74 -22.84
C GLN A 15 9.62 -21.03 -22.30
N LEU A 16 9.49 -20.20 -21.27
CA LEU A 16 10.62 -19.47 -20.70
C LEU A 16 11.61 -20.42 -20.01
N ASN A 17 12.90 -20.19 -20.27
CA ASN A 17 13.96 -20.84 -19.53
C ASN A 17 14.08 -20.27 -18.10
N ARG A 18 14.89 -20.90 -17.25
CA ARG A 18 15.03 -20.51 -15.84
C ARG A 18 15.41 -19.04 -15.66
N ARG A 19 16.38 -18.54 -16.43
CA ARG A 19 16.85 -17.15 -16.37
C ARG A 19 15.76 -16.15 -16.81
N GLN A 20 15.02 -16.47 -17.87
CA GLN A 20 13.90 -15.65 -18.34
C GLN A 20 12.74 -15.65 -17.34
N LYS A 21 12.46 -16.78 -16.66
CA LYS A 21 11.48 -16.85 -15.58
C LYS A 21 11.89 -15.99 -14.37
N GLU A 22 13.15 -16.05 -13.97
CA GLU A 22 13.70 -15.19 -12.91
C GLU A 22 13.59 -13.71 -13.27
N GLN A 23 13.90 -13.34 -14.52
CA GLN A 23 13.80 -11.96 -14.99
C GLN A 23 12.35 -11.48 -15.13
N ALA A 24 11.44 -12.32 -15.64
CA ALA A 24 10.01 -12.03 -15.66
C ALA A 24 9.46 -11.87 -14.24
N LYS A 25 9.85 -12.74 -13.31
CA LYS A 25 9.50 -12.58 -11.89
C LYS A 25 10.02 -11.27 -11.34
N HIS A 26 11.27 -10.89 -11.61
CA HIS A 26 11.84 -9.61 -11.17
C HIS A 26 10.97 -8.43 -11.63
N TYR A 27 10.67 -8.32 -12.92
CA TYR A 27 9.84 -7.25 -13.47
C TYR A 27 8.38 -7.28 -12.96
N LEU A 28 7.80 -8.47 -12.80
CA LEU A 28 6.44 -8.61 -12.25
C LEU A 28 6.40 -8.34 -10.74
N SER A 29 7.50 -8.60 -10.03
CA SER A 29 7.68 -8.32 -8.61
C SER A 29 8.02 -6.85 -8.34
N GLU A 30 8.13 -6.01 -9.37
CA GLU A 30 8.07 -4.55 -9.23
C GLU A 30 6.70 -4.04 -8.73
N ALA A 31 5.89 -4.89 -8.08
CA ALA A 31 5.06 -4.41 -6.99
C ALA A 31 6.01 -3.73 -5.99
N LYS A 32 6.12 -2.41 -6.10
CA LYS A 32 7.02 -1.57 -5.30
C LYS A 32 6.99 -2.08 -3.86
N PRO A 33 8.13 -2.45 -3.24
CA PRO A 33 8.17 -2.94 -1.85
C PRO A 33 7.35 -2.07 -0.90
N GLN A 34 7.29 -0.77 -1.18
CA GLN A 34 6.44 0.22 -0.53
C GLN A 34 4.94 -0.17 -0.49
N ALA A 35 4.34 -0.65 -1.57
CA ALA A 35 2.92 -1.02 -1.62
C ALA A 35 2.61 -2.21 -0.70
N VAL A 36 3.53 -3.18 -0.60
CA VAL A 36 3.41 -4.32 0.31
C VAL A 36 3.50 -3.86 1.77
N VAL A 37 4.46 -2.98 2.07
CA VAL A 37 4.63 -2.42 3.42
C VAL A 37 3.43 -1.55 3.82
N VAL A 38 2.95 -0.68 2.94
CA VAL A 38 1.76 0.16 3.17
C VAL A 38 0.55 -0.71 3.50
N LYS A 39 0.30 -1.74 2.68
CA LYS A 39 -0.80 -2.68 2.92
C LYS A 39 -0.66 -3.36 4.29
N TYR A 40 0.52 -3.86 4.62
CA TYR A 40 0.77 -4.49 5.91
C TYR A 40 0.51 -3.54 7.10
N LEU A 41 0.96 -2.29 7.00
CA LEU A 41 0.74 -1.26 8.02
C LEU A 41 -0.75 -0.95 8.20
N GLU A 42 -1.52 -0.90 7.12
CA GLU A 42 -2.96 -0.63 7.18
C GLU A 42 -3.75 -1.83 7.69
N ASP A 43 -3.41 -3.05 7.25
CA ASP A 43 -4.09 -4.28 7.67
C ASP A 43 -3.87 -4.58 9.16
N SER A 44 -2.70 -4.20 9.70
CA SER A 44 -2.35 -4.42 11.11
C SER A 44 -2.80 -3.30 12.05
N PHE A 45 -3.35 -2.20 11.51
CA PHE A 45 -3.69 -1.01 12.28
C PHE A 45 -5.18 -0.94 12.58
N GLU A 46 -5.53 -0.93 13.87
CA GLU A 46 -6.89 -0.64 14.32
C GLU A 46 -7.09 0.88 14.45
N PRO A 47 -7.94 1.52 13.63
CA PRO A 47 -7.99 2.97 13.58
C PRO A 47 -8.73 3.59 14.76
N SER A 48 -7.98 4.23 15.67
CA SER A 48 -8.50 5.05 16.77
C SER A 48 -7.90 6.46 16.75
N CYS A 49 -8.68 7.46 17.18
CA CYS A 49 -8.21 8.84 17.18
C CYS A 49 -7.10 9.06 18.22
N PRO A 50 -5.94 9.63 17.86
CA PRO A 50 -4.84 9.83 18.81
C PRO A 50 -5.11 10.90 19.87
N VAL A 51 -6.20 11.66 19.75
CA VAL A 51 -6.56 12.75 20.68
C VAL A 51 -7.71 12.35 21.60
N CYS A 52 -8.80 11.81 21.06
CA CYS A 52 -9.99 11.46 21.84
C CYS A 52 -10.25 9.95 21.95
N GLN A 53 -9.40 9.11 21.35
CA GLN A 53 -9.52 7.65 21.34
C GLN A 53 -10.81 7.10 20.72
N ALA A 54 -11.60 7.94 20.05
CA ALA A 54 -12.78 7.48 19.33
C ALA A 54 -12.41 6.51 18.21
N ASP A 55 -13.11 5.38 18.17
CA ASP A 55 -12.99 4.36 17.15
C ASP A 55 -13.76 4.73 15.87
N ARG A 56 -13.63 3.88 14.86
CA ARG A 56 -14.38 3.96 13.59
C ARG A 56 -14.29 5.33 12.90
N PRO A 57 -13.07 5.87 12.66
CA PRO A 57 -12.90 7.10 11.90
C PRO A 57 -13.32 6.92 10.43
N HIS A 58 -13.61 8.03 9.76
CA HIS A 58 -13.86 8.03 8.32
C HIS A 58 -12.56 7.95 7.52
N ARG A 59 -12.56 7.22 6.41
CA ARG A 59 -11.51 7.28 5.39
C ARG A 59 -11.57 8.65 4.70
N TRP A 60 -10.47 9.39 4.70
CA TRP A 60 -10.35 10.79 4.25
C TRP A 60 -9.18 10.97 3.27
N GLY A 61 -9.18 10.19 2.20
CA GLY A 61 -8.12 10.20 1.19
C GLY A 61 -6.80 9.57 1.68
N HIS A 62 -5.68 9.98 1.10
CA HIS A 62 -4.36 9.42 1.40
C HIS A 62 -3.35 10.52 1.76
N GLN A 63 -2.34 10.15 2.54
CA GLN A 63 -1.20 11.00 2.88
C GLN A 63 0.07 10.14 2.90
N ALA A 64 1.10 10.53 2.15
CA ALA A 64 2.35 9.78 2.04
C ALA A 64 2.15 8.30 1.65
N GLY A 65 1.21 8.03 0.72
CA GLY A 65 0.87 6.68 0.27
C GLY A 65 0.01 5.86 1.24
N LEU A 66 -0.30 6.36 2.43
CA LEU A 66 -1.12 5.68 3.44
C LEU A 66 -2.54 6.25 3.49
N GLN A 67 -3.51 5.40 3.83
CA GLN A 67 -4.88 5.77 4.14
C GLN A 67 -4.89 6.81 5.26
N ARG A 68 -5.43 7.99 4.95
CA ARG A 68 -5.69 9.03 5.92
C ARG A 68 -7.08 8.81 6.51
N PHE A 69 -7.18 8.90 7.83
CA PHE A 69 -8.39 8.81 8.60
C PHE A 69 -8.74 10.17 9.17
N ARG A 70 -10.04 10.46 9.34
CA ARG A 70 -10.57 11.63 10.03
C ARG A 70 -11.49 11.17 11.15
N CYS A 71 -11.23 11.66 12.36
CA CYS A 71 -12.04 11.30 13.53
C CYS A 71 -13.47 11.83 13.40
N CYS A 72 -14.46 10.98 13.70
CA CYS A 72 -15.89 11.31 13.64
C CYS A 72 -16.37 12.17 14.81
N LEU A 73 -15.74 12.07 15.99
CA LEU A 73 -16.11 12.88 17.16
C LEU A 73 -15.45 14.27 17.09
N CYS A 74 -14.13 14.32 16.97
CA CYS A 74 -13.43 15.60 16.94
C CYS A 74 -13.63 16.37 15.63
N ASN A 75 -13.88 15.67 14.52
CA ASN A 75 -14.00 16.20 13.16
C ASN A 75 -12.81 17.04 12.64
N LYS A 76 -11.83 17.39 13.47
CA LYS A 76 -10.67 18.21 13.11
C LYS A 76 -9.41 17.38 12.90
N HIS A 77 -9.26 16.29 13.66
CA HIS A 77 -8.02 15.51 13.67
C HIS A 77 -8.03 14.48 12.55
N THR A 78 -6.92 14.45 11.80
CA THR A 78 -6.63 13.42 10.83
C THR A 78 -5.34 12.69 11.17
N PHE A 79 -5.27 11.41 10.84
CA PHE A 79 -4.14 10.56 11.17
C PHE A 79 -4.00 9.43 10.14
N THR A 80 -2.90 8.69 10.19
CA THR A 80 -2.61 7.52 9.36
C THR A 80 -2.20 6.36 10.27
N ALA A 81 -2.04 5.16 9.73
CA ALA A 81 -1.58 3.99 10.49
C ALA A 81 -0.25 4.20 11.24
N ILE A 82 0.59 5.12 10.76
CA ILE A 82 1.88 5.42 11.39
C ILE A 82 1.86 6.61 12.33
N SER A 83 0.76 7.37 12.45
CA SER A 83 0.72 8.62 13.22
C SER A 83 1.06 8.44 14.71
N GLY A 84 0.84 7.25 15.27
CA GLY A 84 1.21 6.88 16.65
C GLY A 84 2.54 6.13 16.78
N THR A 85 3.33 6.00 15.72
CA THR A 85 4.62 5.29 15.75
C THR A 85 5.79 6.30 15.64
N PRO A 86 7.06 5.85 15.69
CA PRO A 86 8.21 6.69 15.38
C PRO A 86 8.38 7.04 13.89
N LEU A 87 7.60 6.42 13.00
CA LEU A 87 7.69 6.56 11.54
C LEU A 87 7.05 7.82 10.91
N PRO A 88 6.25 8.68 11.57
CA PRO A 88 5.67 9.90 10.99
C PRO A 88 6.67 10.86 10.36
N ARG A 89 7.90 10.90 10.87
CA ARG A 89 8.94 11.85 10.43
C ARG A 89 9.98 11.23 9.48
N LEU A 90 9.79 9.98 9.06
CA LEU A 90 10.67 9.36 8.07
C LEU A 90 10.67 10.22 6.80
N ARG A 91 11.85 10.60 6.31
CA ARG A 91 12.00 11.29 5.02
C ARG A 91 11.93 10.26 3.90
N HIS A 92 11.59 10.69 2.68
CA HIS A 92 11.56 9.84 1.48
C HIS A 92 10.58 8.66 1.54
N LYS A 93 9.44 8.80 2.24
CA LYS A 93 8.40 7.75 2.32
C LYS A 93 7.82 7.30 0.99
N GLU A 94 7.96 8.14 -0.03
CA GLU A 94 7.39 7.97 -1.36
C GLU A 94 8.42 7.60 -2.44
N GLN A 95 9.72 7.53 -2.07
CA GLN A 95 10.82 7.24 -3.00
C GLN A 95 11.32 5.81 -2.86
#